data_AF-A0A2T0VQ06-F1
#
_entry.id   AF-A0A2T0VQ06-F1
#
_cell.length_a   1.000
_cell.length_b   1.000
_cell.length_c   1.000
_cell.angle_alpha   90.00
_cell.angle_beta   90.00
_cell.angle_gamma   90.00
#
_symmetry.space_group_name_H-M   'P 1'
#
loop_
_entity.id
_entity.type
_entity.pdbx_description
1 polymer ?
#
loop_
_entity_poly.entity_id
_entity_poly.type
_entity_poly.pdbx_seq_one_letter_code
_entity_poly.pdbx_strand_id
1 'polypeptide(L)'
;MTRKLRDVADDRGIDRLDVVQASAERLPFPDASLDAITSNGALNLVPDKRRAVAEMFRVLRPGGRLQLADVVIHRPVSVDCHEDPRLWVECVVGATVKEELLALFEEAGFEAIEVVGRHDYFALSPSAQTREVAAGFGAHAIELGMRRGARAPSRVQQAWLRLDPRRWLRMLQRRGLLGVAALGLALLSCYGTLALVGLLALLGIGLALDDGAWALAIAAFVLLTLATLVAGLRRHRAPGPLLLAAVGGGLILHALFIAYHPLVELAGFLLLAIAALWDRRVRHRQESRMLGLA
;
A
#
# COMPACT_ATOMS: atom_id res chain seq x y z
N MET A 1 5.26 17.96 27.92
CA MET A 1 4.29 18.53 26.95
C MET A 1 3.04 19.06 27.65
N THR A 2 2.39 18.28 28.52
CA THR A 2 1.21 18.71 29.29
C THR A 2 1.42 19.94 30.17
N ARG A 3 2.57 20.04 30.86
CA ARG A 3 2.94 21.25 31.64
C ARG A 3 2.97 22.50 30.77
N LYS A 4 3.75 22.47 29.69
CA LYS A 4 3.85 23.59 28.73
C LYS A 4 2.49 24.01 28.16
N LEU A 5 1.57 23.07 27.91
CA LEU A 5 0.22 23.40 27.47
C LEU A 5 -0.59 24.15 28.53
N ARG A 6 -0.46 23.76 29.80
CA ARG A 6 -1.10 24.47 30.92
C ARG A 6 -0.50 25.85 31.11
N ASP A 7 0.83 25.96 31.14
CA ASP A 7 1.52 27.25 31.29
C ASP A 7 1.08 28.24 30.18
N VAL A 8 1.01 27.79 28.92
CA VAL A 8 0.53 28.62 27.81
C VAL A 8 -0.95 28.97 27.94
N ALA A 9 -1.78 28.06 28.44
CA ALA A 9 -3.20 28.33 28.64
C ALA A 9 -3.42 29.36 29.75
N ASP A 10 -2.70 29.24 30.86
CA ASP A 10 -2.71 30.16 31.99
C ASP A 10 -2.24 31.56 31.55
N ASP A 11 -1.10 31.63 30.84
CA ASP A 11 -0.55 32.88 30.29
C ASP A 11 -1.52 33.58 29.31
N ARG A 12 -2.39 32.81 28.66
CA ARG A 12 -3.38 33.31 27.67
C ARG A 12 -4.79 33.49 28.26
N GLY A 13 -4.99 33.19 29.55
CA GLY A 13 -6.31 33.27 30.21
C GLY A 13 -7.35 32.31 29.63
N ILE A 14 -6.95 31.09 29.25
CA ILE A 14 -7.86 30.08 28.70
C ILE A 14 -8.36 29.18 29.84
N ASP A 15 -9.52 29.54 30.40
CA ASP A 15 -10.07 28.88 31.59
C ASP A 15 -10.83 27.57 31.30
N ARG A 16 -11.13 27.30 30.02
CA ARG A 16 -11.92 26.13 29.57
C ARG A 16 -11.06 25.11 28.83
N LEU A 17 -9.99 24.65 29.47
CA LEU A 17 -9.06 23.67 28.93
C LEU A 17 -8.73 22.58 29.94
N ASP A 18 -9.18 21.36 29.65
CA ASP A 18 -8.72 20.16 30.34
C ASP A 18 -7.60 19.49 29.55
N VAL A 19 -6.46 19.26 30.21
CA VAL A 19 -5.30 18.58 29.60
C VAL A 19 -5.15 17.18 30.17
N VAL A 20 -5.30 16.19 29.31
CA VAL A 20 -5.21 14.77 29.65
C VAL A 20 -4.03 14.12 28.93
N GLN A 21 -3.25 13.32 29.65
CA GLN A 21 -2.22 12.47 29.06
C GLN A 21 -2.79 11.07 28.81
N ALA A 22 -2.87 10.68 27.54
CA ALA A 22 -3.35 9.37 27.15
C ALA A 22 -2.75 8.93 25.81
N SER A 23 -2.85 7.64 25.51
CA SER A 23 -2.58 7.13 24.16
C SER A 23 -3.81 7.36 23.27
N ALA A 24 -3.59 7.73 22.01
CA ALA A 24 -4.67 7.80 21.02
C ALA A 24 -5.37 6.43 20.83
N GLU A 25 -4.69 5.33 21.15
CA GLU A 25 -5.21 3.96 21.09
C GLU A 25 -6.03 3.55 22.33
N ARG A 26 -6.14 4.43 23.32
CA ARG A 26 -6.98 4.24 24.52
C ARG A 26 -7.31 5.58 25.16
N LEU A 27 -8.39 6.19 24.70
CA LEU A 27 -8.84 7.49 25.19
C LEU A 27 -9.61 7.31 26.52
N PRO A 28 -9.30 8.09 27.57
CA PRO A 28 -9.92 7.98 28.89
C PRO A 28 -11.28 8.72 28.94
N PHE A 29 -12.06 8.62 27.87
CA PHE A 29 -13.38 9.23 27.77
C PHE A 29 -14.46 8.15 27.61
N PRO A 30 -15.65 8.36 28.18
CA PRO A 30 -16.79 7.45 27.97
C PRO A 30 -17.19 7.36 26.49
N ASP A 31 -17.96 6.32 26.18
CA ASP A 31 -18.56 6.17 24.86
C ASP A 31 -19.52 7.34 24.58
N ALA A 32 -19.50 7.85 23.35
CA ALA A 32 -20.39 8.93 22.92
C ALA A 32 -20.40 10.17 23.85
N SER A 33 -19.24 10.55 24.40
CA SER A 33 -19.12 11.70 25.28
C SER A 33 -18.76 13.00 24.57
N LEU A 34 -18.15 12.94 23.38
CA LEU A 34 -17.61 14.10 22.66
C LEU A 34 -18.48 14.50 21.46
N ASP A 35 -18.63 15.81 21.22
CA ASP A 35 -19.37 16.33 20.06
C ASP A 35 -18.51 16.45 18.80
N ALA A 36 -17.22 16.76 18.98
CA ALA A 36 -16.26 16.93 17.91
C ALA A 36 -14.85 16.48 18.31
N ILE A 37 -14.06 16.04 17.33
CA ILE A 37 -12.63 15.75 17.46
C ILE A 37 -11.89 16.51 16.35
N THR A 38 -10.74 17.08 16.68
CA THR A 38 -9.76 17.60 15.70
C THR A 38 -8.40 16.95 15.93
N SER A 39 -7.66 16.69 14.85
CA SER A 39 -6.30 16.16 14.91
C SER A 39 -5.46 16.69 13.75
N ASN A 40 -4.20 17.03 14.02
CA ASN A 40 -3.27 17.53 13.01
C ASN A 40 -1.91 16.81 13.14
N GLY A 41 -1.49 16.12 12.07
CA GLY A 41 -0.15 15.52 11.93
C GLY A 41 0.18 14.42 12.94
N ALA A 42 -0.78 13.94 13.71
CA ALA A 42 -0.55 13.03 14.84
C ALA A 42 -0.83 11.57 14.49
N LEU A 43 -1.80 11.28 13.60
CA LEU A 43 -2.25 9.91 13.36
C LEU A 43 -1.17 9.07 12.67
N ASN A 44 -0.37 9.67 11.79
CA ASN A 44 0.77 9.00 11.16
C ASN A 44 1.83 8.48 12.14
N LEU A 45 1.91 9.06 13.34
CA LEU A 45 2.83 8.65 14.39
C LEU A 45 2.26 7.58 15.32
N VAL A 46 0.97 7.24 15.19
CA VAL A 46 0.34 6.21 16.00
C VAL A 46 0.72 4.82 15.49
N PRO A 47 1.24 3.92 16.35
CA PRO A 47 1.55 2.54 15.99
C PRO A 47 0.33 1.77 15.46
N ASP A 48 -0.76 1.73 16.23
CA ASP A 48 -2.03 1.13 15.80
C ASP A 48 -3.06 2.19 15.42
N LYS A 49 -2.94 2.68 14.17
CA LYS A 49 -3.90 3.63 13.58
C LYS A 49 -5.34 3.12 13.62
N ARG A 50 -5.56 1.80 13.43
CA ARG A 50 -6.90 1.19 13.44
C ARG A 50 -7.55 1.33 14.80
N ARG A 51 -6.79 1.03 15.85
CA ARG A 51 -7.25 1.17 17.22
C ARG A 51 -7.48 2.63 17.62
N ALA A 52 -6.62 3.56 17.19
CA ALA A 52 -6.86 4.97 17.42
C ALA A 52 -8.11 5.51 16.73
N VAL A 53 -8.35 5.13 15.46
CA VAL A 53 -9.59 5.51 14.76
C VAL A 53 -10.82 4.87 15.39
N ALA A 54 -10.72 3.63 15.88
CA ALA A 54 -11.80 2.98 16.63
C ALA A 54 -12.10 3.72 17.96
N GLU A 55 -11.08 4.19 18.67
CA GLU A 55 -11.27 5.01 19.88
C GLU A 55 -11.90 6.36 19.56
N MET A 56 -11.49 7.04 18.48
CA MET A 56 -12.15 8.25 17.99
C MET A 56 -13.63 8.01 17.71
N PHE A 57 -13.96 6.89 17.06
CA PHE A 57 -15.36 6.51 16.80
C PHE A 57 -16.12 6.23 18.11
N ARG A 58 -15.50 5.54 19.07
CA ARG A 58 -16.13 5.17 20.35
C ARG A 58 -16.53 6.40 21.17
N VAL A 59 -15.62 7.35 21.34
CA VAL A 59 -15.83 8.52 22.21
C VAL A 59 -16.68 9.61 21.57
N LEU A 60 -16.73 9.69 20.23
CA LEU A 60 -17.55 10.68 19.53
C LEU A 60 -19.03 10.29 19.60
N ARG A 61 -19.96 11.23 19.72
CA ARG A 61 -21.42 10.99 19.68
C ARG A 61 -21.90 10.59 18.28
N PRO A 62 -23.01 9.83 18.13
CA PRO A 62 -23.59 9.58 16.81
C PRO A 62 -23.89 10.91 16.11
N GLY A 63 -23.47 11.06 14.86
CA GLY A 63 -23.59 12.31 14.10
C GLY A 63 -22.59 13.41 14.46
N GLY A 64 -21.74 13.18 15.48
CA GLY A 64 -20.62 14.04 15.86
C GLY A 64 -19.57 14.15 14.75
N ARG A 65 -18.72 15.17 14.82
CA ARG A 65 -17.83 15.55 13.71
C ARG A 65 -16.37 15.21 14.02
N LEU A 66 -15.66 14.72 13.02
CA LEU A 66 -14.21 14.53 13.08
C LEU A 66 -13.57 15.35 11.95
N GLN A 67 -12.64 16.22 12.32
CA GLN A 67 -11.76 16.92 11.38
C GLN A 67 -10.33 16.44 11.59
N LEU A 68 -9.64 16.09 10.50
CA LEU A 68 -8.27 15.62 10.57
C LEU A 68 -7.43 16.21 9.45
N ALA A 69 -6.23 16.68 9.77
CA ALA A 69 -5.20 17.04 8.80
C ALA A 69 -4.02 16.08 8.97
N ASP A 70 -3.62 15.37 7.92
CA ASP A 70 -2.42 14.53 7.99
C ASP A 70 -1.75 14.34 6.62
N VAL A 71 -0.51 13.87 6.63
CA VAL A 71 0.29 13.61 5.43
C VAL A 71 -0.14 12.29 4.79
N VAL A 72 -0.30 12.28 3.48
CA VAL A 72 -0.53 11.09 2.67
C VAL A 72 0.50 10.99 1.57
N ILE A 73 0.77 9.76 1.13
CA ILE A 73 1.73 9.45 0.07
C ILE A 73 1.05 8.75 -1.11
N HIS A 74 1.64 8.85 -2.30
CA HIS A 74 1.14 8.18 -3.49
C HIS A 74 1.58 6.72 -3.59
N ARG A 75 2.68 6.33 -2.95
CA ARG A 75 3.15 4.94 -2.93
C ARG A 75 3.67 4.61 -1.54
N PRO A 76 3.44 3.40 -1.04
CA PRO A 76 3.95 3.00 0.26
C PRO A 76 5.48 2.99 0.24
N VAL A 77 6.07 3.28 1.39
CA VAL A 77 7.50 3.04 1.63
C VAL A 77 7.70 1.53 1.70
N SER A 78 8.65 1.04 0.89
CA SER A 78 8.96 -0.38 0.70
C SER A 78 10.15 -0.84 1.54
N VAL A 79 10.95 0.08 2.05
CA VAL A 79 12.04 -0.19 2.98
C VAL A 79 11.46 -0.37 4.39
N ASP A 80 11.88 -1.42 5.10
CA ASP A 80 11.55 -1.62 6.50
C ASP A 80 12.22 -0.53 7.35
N CYS A 81 11.46 0.53 7.57
CA CYS A 81 11.89 1.71 8.29
C CYS A 81 11.82 1.57 9.81
N HIS A 82 11.36 0.42 10.31
CA HIS A 82 11.36 0.11 11.74
C HIS A 82 12.77 0.14 12.36
N GLU A 83 13.81 0.00 11.54
CA GLU A 83 15.21 -0.03 11.98
C GLU A 83 15.85 1.36 12.13
N ASP A 84 15.27 2.45 11.58
CA ASP A 84 15.79 3.82 11.74
C ASP A 84 14.71 4.79 12.28
N PRO A 85 14.71 5.07 13.59
CA PRO A 85 13.77 5.98 14.22
C PRO A 85 13.73 7.39 13.61
N ARG A 86 14.82 7.86 12.98
CA ARG A 86 14.90 9.21 12.37
C ARG A 86 13.92 9.37 11.22
N LEU A 87 13.67 8.28 10.49
CA LEU A 87 12.73 8.26 9.38
C LEU A 87 11.28 8.42 9.84
N TRP A 88 10.95 7.98 11.05
CA TRP A 88 9.59 8.10 11.60
C TRP A 88 9.24 9.55 11.97
N VAL A 89 10.23 10.34 12.38
CA VAL A 89 10.02 11.71 12.89
C VAL A 89 9.58 12.70 11.80
N GLU A 90 9.87 12.43 10.52
CA GLU A 90 9.47 13.30 9.40
C GLU A 90 8.02 13.07 8.89
N CYS A 91 7.22 12.24 9.56
CA CYS A 91 5.83 11.87 9.19
C CYS A 91 5.63 11.21 7.81
N VAL A 92 6.60 11.28 6.89
CA VAL A 92 6.52 10.68 5.53
C VAL A 92 6.51 9.16 5.58
N VAL A 93 7.23 8.58 6.53
CA VAL A 93 7.40 7.12 6.63
C VAL A 93 6.24 6.44 7.34
N GLY A 94 5.64 7.12 8.31
CA GLY A 94 4.37 6.71 8.92
C GLY A 94 3.14 7.05 8.05
N ALA A 95 3.33 7.85 6.99
CA ALA A 95 2.26 8.26 6.10
C ALA A 95 1.65 7.07 5.36
N THR A 96 0.33 7.09 5.26
CA THR A 96 -0.41 6.04 4.58
C THR A 96 -0.86 6.57 3.21
N VAL A 97 -1.15 5.67 2.28
CA VAL A 97 -1.76 6.08 1.02
C VAL A 97 -3.16 6.65 1.30
N LYS A 98 -3.52 7.75 0.63
CA LYS A 98 -4.81 8.43 0.83
C LYS A 98 -6.01 7.47 0.89
N GLU A 99 -6.13 6.56 -0.09
CA GLU A 99 -7.28 5.66 -0.14
C GLU A 99 -7.30 4.66 1.02
N GLU A 100 -6.14 4.28 1.55
CA GLU A 100 -6.05 3.41 2.73
C GLU A 100 -6.43 4.16 4.00
N LEU A 101 -6.06 5.44 4.10
CA LEU A 101 -6.50 6.31 5.19
C LEU A 101 -8.01 6.54 5.17
N LEU A 102 -8.61 6.81 4.01
CA LEU A 102 -10.06 6.96 3.89
C LEU A 102 -10.79 5.66 4.27
N ALA A 103 -10.33 4.53 3.75
CA ALA A 103 -10.90 3.22 4.07
C ALA A 103 -10.79 2.88 5.58
N LEU A 104 -9.72 3.33 6.25
CA LEU A 104 -9.57 3.18 7.69
C LEU A 104 -10.76 3.78 8.47
N PHE A 105 -11.20 4.97 8.06
CA PHE A 105 -12.33 5.67 8.65
C PHE A 105 -13.67 5.03 8.26
N GLU A 106 -13.83 4.63 6.99
CA GLU A 106 -15.03 3.90 6.53
C GLU A 106 -15.23 2.59 7.31
N GLU A 107 -14.16 1.81 7.49
CA GLU A 107 -14.19 0.55 8.23
C GLU A 107 -14.60 0.74 9.71
N ALA A 108 -14.27 1.89 10.31
CA ALA A 108 -14.65 2.22 11.67
C ALA A 108 -16.12 2.70 11.78
N GLY A 109 -16.74 3.11 10.67
CA GLY A 109 -18.11 3.60 10.62
C GLY A 109 -18.25 5.11 10.48
N PHE A 110 -17.20 5.81 10.08
CA PHE A 110 -17.33 7.21 9.68
C PHE A 110 -17.99 7.31 8.31
N GLU A 111 -18.83 8.33 8.17
CA GLU A 111 -19.65 8.61 6.99
C GLU A 111 -19.37 10.05 6.52
N ALA A 112 -19.82 10.37 5.30
CA ALA A 112 -19.63 11.68 4.68
C ALA A 112 -18.17 12.16 4.75
N ILE A 113 -17.24 11.26 4.40
CA ILE A 113 -15.81 11.54 4.44
C ILE A 113 -15.44 12.35 3.20
N GLU A 114 -15.03 13.59 3.42
CA GLU A 114 -14.72 14.56 2.37
C GLU A 114 -13.31 15.11 2.55
N VAL A 115 -12.60 15.26 1.43
CA VAL A 115 -11.34 16.00 1.39
C VAL A 115 -11.68 17.49 1.24
N VAL A 116 -11.54 18.24 2.31
CA VAL A 116 -11.88 19.68 2.35
C VAL A 116 -10.70 20.57 1.95
N GLY A 117 -9.47 20.06 2.04
CA GLY A 117 -8.26 20.82 1.74
C GLY A 117 -7.09 19.92 1.32
N ARG A 118 -6.13 20.50 0.58
CA ARG A 118 -4.86 19.85 0.21
C ARG A 118 -3.75 20.88 0.25
N HIS A 119 -2.66 20.54 0.92
CA HIS A 119 -1.52 21.43 1.10
C HIS A 119 -0.20 20.68 0.90
N ASP A 120 0.68 21.22 0.08
CA ASP A 120 2.06 20.73 -0.01
C ASP A 120 2.94 21.50 0.99
N TYR A 121 2.95 21.03 2.24
CA TYR A 121 3.80 21.61 3.28
C TYR A 121 5.29 21.37 3.01
N PHE A 122 5.64 20.31 2.27
CA PHE A 122 7.04 19.94 2.03
C PHE A 122 7.71 20.88 1.03
N ALA A 123 6.96 21.44 0.07
CA ALA A 123 7.48 22.43 -0.87
C ALA A 123 8.17 23.63 -0.17
N LEU A 124 7.74 23.98 1.05
CA LEU A 124 8.29 25.08 1.85
C LEU A 124 9.42 24.66 2.80
N SER A 125 9.77 23.37 2.84
CA SER A 125 10.85 22.90 3.73
C SER A 125 12.17 23.56 3.36
N PRO A 126 12.98 24.03 4.32
CA PRO A 126 14.33 24.54 4.05
C PRO A 126 15.27 23.43 3.57
N SER A 127 15.01 22.18 3.94
CA SER A 127 15.83 21.01 3.59
C SER A 127 15.54 20.55 2.16
N ALA A 128 16.56 20.61 1.29
CA ALA A 128 16.48 20.09 -0.08
C ALA A 128 16.20 18.58 -0.10
N GLN A 129 16.81 17.84 0.83
CA GLN A 129 16.60 16.40 0.97
C GLN A 129 15.15 16.08 1.31
N THR A 130 14.53 16.80 2.26
CA THR A 130 13.12 16.61 2.61
C THR A 130 12.20 16.89 1.42
N ARG A 131 12.49 17.94 0.63
CA ARG A 131 11.73 18.25 -0.60
C ARG A 131 11.84 17.12 -1.62
N GLU A 132 13.04 16.59 -1.84
CA GLU A 132 13.29 15.51 -2.79
C GLU A 132 12.60 14.20 -2.36
N VAL A 133 12.71 13.84 -1.08
CA VAL A 133 12.03 12.67 -0.50
C VAL A 133 10.52 12.81 -0.62
N ALA A 134 9.96 13.95 -0.19
CA ALA A 134 8.53 14.20 -0.29
C ALA A 134 8.03 14.13 -1.74
N ALA A 135 8.73 14.76 -2.69
CA ALA A 135 8.40 14.66 -4.11
C ALA A 135 8.48 13.22 -4.63
N GLY A 136 9.50 12.45 -4.21
CA GLY A 136 9.70 11.06 -4.62
C GLY A 136 8.62 10.09 -4.15
N PHE A 137 7.94 10.40 -3.04
CA PHE A 137 6.77 9.65 -2.56
C PHE A 137 5.44 10.34 -2.89
N GLY A 138 5.49 11.54 -3.47
CA GLY A 138 4.34 12.40 -3.70
C GLY A 138 3.60 12.74 -2.41
N ALA A 139 4.36 12.98 -1.34
CA ALA A 139 3.86 13.30 -0.02
C ALA A 139 3.19 14.68 -0.04
N HIS A 140 1.96 14.76 0.48
CA HIS A 140 1.23 16.02 0.66
C HIS A 140 0.27 15.89 1.83
N ALA A 141 -0.08 17.00 2.47
CA ALA A 141 -1.10 17.02 3.50
C ALA A 141 -2.50 17.07 2.87
N ILE A 142 -3.43 16.33 3.46
CA ILE A 142 -4.85 16.45 3.16
C ILE A 142 -5.61 16.77 4.43
N GLU A 143 -6.71 17.50 4.27
CA GLU A 143 -7.66 17.78 5.33
C GLU A 143 -8.95 17.02 5.05
N LEU A 144 -9.41 16.30 6.07
CA LEU A 144 -10.59 15.45 6.03
C LEU A 144 -11.65 16.00 6.99
N GLY A 145 -12.86 16.13 6.49
CA GLY A 145 -14.06 16.28 7.30
C GLY A 145 -14.89 15.02 7.23
N MET A 146 -15.44 14.56 8.35
CA MET A 146 -16.32 13.39 8.40
C MET A 146 -17.26 13.41 9.59
N ARG A 147 -18.25 12.51 9.59
CA ARG A 147 -19.22 12.35 10.68
C ARG A 147 -19.20 10.92 11.19
N ARG A 148 -19.42 10.75 12.49
CA ARG A 148 -19.64 9.41 13.06
C ARG A 148 -21.02 8.90 12.63
N GLY A 149 -21.07 7.74 11.99
CA GLY A 149 -22.30 7.02 11.71
C GLY A 149 -23.01 6.55 12.99
N ALA A 150 -24.28 6.14 12.86
CA ALA A 150 -25.09 5.76 14.02
C ALA A 150 -24.55 4.51 14.75
N ARG A 151 -23.96 3.58 13.99
CA ARG A 151 -23.42 2.31 14.49
C ARG A 151 -22.16 1.95 13.71
N ALA A 152 -21.24 1.25 14.37
CA ALA A 152 -20.10 0.68 13.68
C ALA A 152 -20.55 -0.44 12.72
N PRO A 153 -19.91 -0.61 11.56
CA PRO A 153 -20.15 -1.74 10.68
C PRO A 153 -19.91 -3.07 11.40
N SER A 154 -20.71 -4.09 11.08
CA SER A 154 -20.50 -5.45 11.59
C SER A 154 -19.13 -6.01 11.18
N ARG A 155 -18.63 -7.01 11.91
CA ARG A 155 -17.35 -7.68 11.55
C ARG A 155 -17.36 -8.23 10.12
N VAL A 156 -18.52 -8.70 9.64
CA VAL A 156 -18.69 -9.17 8.27
C VAL A 156 -18.55 -8.02 7.27
N GLN A 157 -19.23 -6.89 7.51
CA GLN A 157 -19.09 -5.70 6.65
C GLN A 157 -17.65 -5.17 6.64
N GLN A 158 -16.99 -5.12 7.79
CA GLN A 158 -15.57 -4.75 7.88
C GLN A 158 -14.69 -5.72 7.09
N ALA A 159 -14.95 -7.04 7.17
CA ALA A 159 -14.22 -8.03 6.40
C ALA A 159 -14.43 -7.84 4.88
N TRP A 160 -15.66 -7.58 4.44
CA TRP A 160 -15.95 -7.29 3.03
C TRP A 160 -15.22 -6.05 2.52
N LEU A 161 -15.19 -4.96 3.30
CA LEU A 161 -14.43 -3.75 2.95
C LEU A 161 -12.92 -4.01 2.85
N ARG A 162 -12.39 -4.93 3.67
CA ARG A 162 -10.97 -5.33 3.64
C ARG A 162 -10.63 -6.25 2.47
N LEU A 163 -11.60 -7.04 2.02
CA LEU A 163 -11.45 -8.00 0.92
C LEU A 163 -11.77 -7.40 -0.46
N ASP A 164 -11.98 -6.08 -0.58
CA ASP A 164 -12.22 -5.44 -1.86
C ASP A 164 -11.07 -5.74 -2.85
N PRO A 165 -11.32 -6.49 -3.94
CA PRO A 165 -10.29 -6.86 -4.90
C PRO A 165 -9.65 -5.65 -5.59
N ARG A 166 -10.38 -4.52 -5.71
CA ARG A 166 -9.83 -3.28 -6.28
C ARG A 166 -8.76 -2.67 -5.37
N ARG A 167 -8.87 -2.86 -4.06
CA ARG A 167 -7.86 -2.40 -3.09
C ARG A 167 -6.61 -3.24 -3.17
N TRP A 168 -6.75 -4.56 -3.25
CA TRP A 168 -5.65 -5.50 -3.42
C TRP A 168 -4.87 -5.26 -4.73
N LEU A 169 -5.59 -5.06 -5.84
CA LEU A 169 -4.96 -4.77 -7.13
C LEU A 169 -4.15 -3.47 -7.10
N ARG A 170 -4.73 -2.39 -6.53
CA ARG A 170 -4.03 -1.10 -6.36
C ARG A 170 -2.82 -1.22 -5.44
N MET A 171 -2.93 -1.98 -4.34
CA MET A 171 -1.82 -2.25 -3.43
C MET A 171 -0.66 -2.96 -4.15
N LEU A 172 -0.95 -4.04 -4.89
CA LEU A 172 0.04 -4.77 -5.69
C LEU A 172 0.72 -3.86 -6.71
N GLN A 173 -0.05 -2.97 -7.36
CA GLN A 173 0.49 -1.99 -8.32
C GLN A 173 1.42 -0.97 -7.67
N ARG A 174 1.01 -0.41 -6.52
CA ARG A 174 1.79 0.61 -5.79
C ARG A 174 3.07 0.04 -5.19
N ARG A 175 3.04 -1.20 -4.68
CA ARG A 175 4.22 -1.93 -4.20
C ARG A 175 5.13 -2.48 -5.30
N GLY A 176 4.71 -2.38 -6.58
CA GLY A 176 5.47 -2.94 -7.71
C GLY A 176 5.50 -4.47 -7.74
N LEU A 177 4.57 -5.14 -7.06
CA LEU A 177 4.50 -6.59 -6.98
C LEU A 177 3.71 -7.22 -8.14
N LEU A 178 3.03 -6.42 -8.96
CA LEU A 178 2.25 -6.93 -10.10
C LEU A 178 3.06 -7.81 -11.06
N GLY A 179 4.31 -7.46 -11.36
CA GLY A 179 5.15 -8.28 -12.23
C GLY A 179 5.49 -9.64 -11.62
N VAL A 180 5.78 -9.67 -10.31
CA VAL A 180 6.02 -10.92 -9.56
C VAL A 180 4.75 -11.77 -9.50
N ALA A 181 3.60 -11.15 -9.27
CA ALA A 181 2.32 -11.83 -9.24
C ALA A 181 1.94 -12.40 -10.61
N ALA A 182 2.11 -11.62 -11.69
CA ALA A 182 1.87 -12.07 -13.06
C ALA A 182 2.77 -13.25 -13.45
N LEU A 183 4.06 -13.19 -13.08
CA LEU A 183 4.98 -14.32 -13.26
C LEU A 183 4.55 -15.55 -12.45
N GLY A 184 4.12 -15.36 -11.20
CA GLY A 184 3.60 -16.45 -10.36
C GLY A 184 2.36 -17.10 -10.97
N LEU A 185 1.44 -16.30 -11.53
CA LEU A 185 0.27 -16.80 -12.26
C LEU A 185 0.67 -17.53 -13.54
N ALA A 186 1.68 -17.06 -14.28
CA ALA A 186 2.21 -17.76 -15.46
C ALA A 186 2.78 -19.14 -15.09
N LEU A 187 3.59 -19.20 -14.03
CA LEU A 187 4.16 -20.45 -13.51
C LEU A 187 3.08 -21.42 -13.01
N LEU A 188 2.08 -20.91 -12.29
CA LEU A 188 0.95 -21.70 -11.82
C LEU A 188 0.11 -22.22 -13.00
N SER A 189 -0.16 -21.37 -13.99
CA SER A 189 -0.89 -21.74 -15.20
C SER A 189 -0.15 -22.82 -15.99
N CYS A 190 1.19 -22.75 -16.06
CA CYS A 190 2.01 -23.73 -16.74
C CYS A 190 2.19 -25.00 -15.89
N TYR A 191 3.11 -24.96 -14.92
CA TYR A 191 3.52 -26.14 -14.16
C TYR A 191 2.47 -26.58 -13.12
N GLY A 192 1.67 -25.66 -12.59
CA GLY A 192 0.59 -26.02 -11.66
C GLY A 192 -0.51 -26.83 -12.34
N THR A 193 -0.91 -26.43 -13.55
CA THR A 193 -1.89 -27.18 -14.34
C THR A 193 -1.35 -28.56 -14.73
N LEU A 194 -0.08 -28.66 -15.15
CA LEU A 194 0.56 -29.96 -15.45
C LEU A 194 0.61 -30.88 -14.23
N ALA A 195 0.97 -30.35 -13.06
CA ALA A 195 0.98 -31.11 -11.81
C ALA A 195 -0.42 -31.58 -11.42
N LEU A 196 -1.44 -30.73 -11.58
CA LEU A 196 -2.84 -31.08 -11.31
C LEU A 196 -3.33 -32.18 -12.24
N VAL A 197 -3.07 -32.08 -13.55
CA VAL A 197 -3.44 -33.10 -14.53
C VAL A 197 -2.76 -34.43 -14.20
N GLY A 198 -1.47 -34.41 -13.84
CA GLY A 198 -0.75 -35.60 -13.40
C GLY A 198 -1.37 -36.25 -12.15
N LEU A 199 -1.77 -35.43 -11.17
CA LEU A 199 -2.41 -35.92 -9.94
C LEU A 199 -3.81 -36.48 -10.21
N LEU A 200 -4.61 -35.81 -11.04
CA LEU A 200 -5.93 -36.29 -11.45
C LEU A 200 -5.84 -37.61 -12.24
N ALA A 201 -4.81 -37.75 -13.08
CA ALA A 201 -4.56 -39.00 -13.80
C ALA A 201 -4.27 -40.17 -12.85
N LEU A 202 -3.55 -39.94 -11.74
CA LEU A 202 -3.35 -40.95 -10.68
C LEU A 202 -4.66 -41.35 -9.99
N LEU A 203 -5.66 -40.47 -9.99
CA LEU A 203 -7.02 -40.72 -9.48
C LEU A 203 -7.95 -41.33 -10.55
N GLY A 204 -7.44 -41.62 -11.75
CA GLY A 204 -8.22 -42.17 -12.87
C GLY A 204 -9.09 -41.13 -13.60
N ILE A 205 -8.86 -39.84 -13.34
CA ILE A 205 -9.60 -38.73 -13.96
C ILE A 205 -8.76 -38.13 -15.10
N GLY A 206 -9.19 -38.34 -16.34
CA GLY A 206 -8.60 -37.69 -17.51
C GLY A 206 -9.15 -36.28 -17.69
N LEU A 207 -8.26 -35.29 -17.79
CA LEU A 207 -8.63 -33.90 -18.06
C LEU A 207 -8.11 -33.51 -19.45
N ALA A 208 -9.02 -33.23 -20.38
CA ALA A 208 -8.65 -32.73 -21.70
C ALA A 208 -8.43 -31.22 -21.63
N LEU A 209 -7.22 -30.78 -21.95
CA LEU A 209 -6.89 -29.36 -22.08
C LEU A 209 -6.88 -29.00 -23.57
N ASP A 210 -7.42 -27.82 -23.88
CA ASP A 210 -7.21 -27.20 -25.19
C ASP A 210 -5.82 -26.55 -25.18
N ASP A 211 -4.88 -27.14 -25.93
CA ASP A 211 -3.48 -26.71 -25.97
C ASP A 211 -3.34 -25.25 -26.42
N GLY A 212 -4.21 -24.80 -27.34
CA GLY A 212 -4.20 -23.43 -27.86
C GLY A 212 -4.66 -22.42 -26.81
N ALA A 213 -5.78 -22.71 -26.14
CA ALA A 213 -6.28 -21.87 -25.05
C ALA A 213 -5.32 -21.81 -23.86
N TRP A 214 -4.68 -22.93 -23.53
CA TRP A 214 -3.71 -23.01 -22.45
C TRP A 214 -2.42 -22.22 -22.77
N ALA A 215 -1.87 -22.37 -23.98
CA ALA A 215 -0.72 -21.59 -24.44
C ALA A 215 -1.01 -20.08 -24.48
N LEU A 216 -2.21 -19.68 -24.92
CA LEU A 216 -2.65 -18.28 -24.91
C LEU A 216 -2.73 -17.70 -23.50
N ALA A 217 -3.21 -18.48 -22.52
CA ALA A 217 -3.26 -18.05 -21.13
C ALA A 217 -1.85 -17.79 -20.56
N ILE A 218 -0.90 -18.69 -20.81
CA ILE A 218 0.50 -18.52 -20.39
C ILE A 218 1.11 -17.29 -21.07
N ALA A 219 0.91 -17.13 -22.37
CA ALA A 219 1.40 -15.99 -23.14
C ALA A 219 0.84 -14.66 -22.61
N ALA A 220 -0.44 -14.60 -22.24
CA ALA A 220 -1.05 -13.41 -21.66
C ALA A 220 -0.37 -12.98 -20.35
N PHE A 221 -0.06 -13.93 -19.45
CA PHE A 221 0.65 -13.61 -18.20
C PHE A 221 2.11 -13.20 -18.42
N VAL A 222 2.79 -13.78 -19.41
CA VAL A 222 4.14 -13.36 -19.82
C VAL A 222 4.13 -11.93 -20.35
N LEU A 223 3.18 -11.59 -21.24
CA LEU A 223 3.01 -10.25 -21.77
C LEU A 223 2.66 -9.25 -20.66
N LEU A 224 1.82 -9.64 -19.70
CA LEU A 224 1.52 -8.83 -18.53
C LEU A 224 2.78 -8.55 -17.69
N THR A 225 3.62 -9.57 -17.48
CA THR A 225 4.91 -9.43 -16.78
C THR A 225 5.81 -8.44 -17.50
N LEU A 226 5.95 -8.55 -18.83
CA LEU A 226 6.72 -7.61 -19.64
C LEU A 226 6.18 -6.18 -19.55
N ALA A 227 4.86 -5.99 -19.65
CA ALA A 227 4.24 -4.67 -19.53
C ALA A 227 4.53 -4.01 -18.17
N THR A 228 4.53 -4.78 -17.08
CA THR A 228 4.86 -4.25 -15.75
C THR A 228 6.33 -3.83 -15.62
N LEU A 229 7.25 -4.55 -16.28
CA LEU A 229 8.68 -4.22 -16.32
C LEU A 229 8.96 -2.99 -17.20
N VAL A 230 8.25 -2.82 -18.32
CA VAL A 230 8.29 -1.58 -19.12
C VAL A 230 7.85 -0.37 -18.29
N ALA A 231 6.78 -0.52 -17.51
CA ALA A 231 6.36 0.53 -16.58
C ALA A 231 7.42 0.80 -15.49
N GLY A 232 8.19 -0.22 -15.09
CA GLY A 232 9.35 -0.11 -14.20
C GLY A 232 10.51 0.68 -14.79
N LEU A 233 10.86 0.40 -16.05
CA LEU A 233 11.91 1.10 -16.78
C LEU A 233 11.68 2.62 -16.78
N ARG A 234 10.42 3.06 -16.95
CA ARG A 234 10.08 4.50 -16.89
C ARG A 234 10.38 5.13 -15.52
N ARG A 235 10.40 4.35 -14.45
CA ARG A 235 10.64 4.83 -13.07
C ARG A 235 12.12 4.87 -12.72
N HIS A 236 12.85 3.77 -12.91
CA HIS A 236 14.24 3.66 -12.45
C HIS A 236 15.28 3.80 -13.58
N ARG A 237 14.86 3.92 -14.84
CA ARG A 237 15.71 4.10 -16.04
C ARG A 237 16.81 3.04 -16.24
N ALA A 238 16.63 1.84 -15.69
CA ALA A 238 17.59 0.73 -15.87
C ALA A 238 17.03 -0.29 -16.89
N PRO A 239 17.61 -0.40 -18.10
CA PRO A 239 17.08 -1.27 -19.16
C PRO A 239 17.36 -2.77 -18.93
N GLY A 240 18.34 -3.12 -18.09
CA GLY A 240 18.79 -4.49 -17.86
C GLY A 240 17.68 -5.50 -17.55
N PRO A 241 16.81 -5.25 -16.55
CA PRO A 241 15.69 -6.14 -16.25
C PRO A 241 14.73 -6.35 -17.43
N LEU A 242 14.44 -5.29 -18.20
CA LEU A 242 13.53 -5.39 -19.35
C LEU A 242 14.16 -6.23 -20.48
N LEU A 243 15.44 -6.02 -20.79
CA LEU A 243 16.14 -6.79 -21.82
C LEU A 243 16.17 -8.28 -21.48
N LEU A 244 16.51 -8.60 -20.22
CA LEU A 244 16.54 -9.98 -19.74
C LEU A 244 15.14 -10.62 -19.81
N ALA A 245 14.11 -9.88 -19.43
CA ALA A 245 12.74 -10.35 -19.51
C ALA A 245 12.26 -10.55 -20.95
N ALA A 246 12.65 -9.66 -21.89
CA ALA A 246 12.30 -9.81 -23.29
C ALA A 246 12.90 -11.10 -23.89
N VAL A 247 14.15 -11.43 -23.53
CA VAL A 247 14.76 -12.72 -23.90
C VAL A 247 13.98 -13.88 -23.27
N GLY A 248 13.70 -13.83 -21.97
CA GLY A 248 12.96 -14.89 -21.29
C GLY A 248 11.55 -15.12 -21.84
N GLY A 249 10.80 -14.03 -22.07
CA GLY A 249 9.49 -14.08 -22.69
C GLY A 249 9.53 -14.59 -24.14
N GLY A 250 10.56 -14.19 -24.90
CA GLY A 250 10.78 -14.70 -26.26
C GLY A 250 11.01 -16.22 -26.29
N LEU A 251 11.80 -16.76 -25.35
CA LEU A 251 12.01 -18.22 -25.23
C LEU A 251 10.71 -18.96 -24.92
N ILE A 252 9.88 -18.43 -24.02
CA ILE A 252 8.59 -19.04 -23.68
C ILE A 252 7.65 -19.02 -24.89
N LEU A 253 7.52 -17.88 -25.58
CA LEU A 253 6.67 -17.77 -26.77
C LEU A 253 7.16 -18.69 -27.89
N HIS A 254 8.47 -18.84 -28.07
CA HIS A 254 9.04 -19.79 -29.02
C HIS A 254 8.71 -21.24 -28.64
N ALA A 255 8.85 -21.60 -27.37
CA ALA A 255 8.51 -22.93 -26.87
C ALA A 255 7.01 -23.26 -27.05
N LEU A 256 6.12 -22.28 -26.86
CA LEU A 256 4.67 -22.48 -26.95
C LEU A 256 4.15 -22.56 -28.38
N PHE A 257 4.67 -21.74 -29.31
CA PHE A 257 4.06 -21.56 -30.64
C PHE A 257 4.90 -22.09 -31.81
N ILE A 258 6.18 -22.42 -31.60
CA ILE A 258 7.07 -22.86 -32.68
C ILE A 258 7.58 -24.28 -32.44
N ALA A 259 8.30 -24.50 -31.34
CA ALA A 259 8.90 -25.80 -31.04
C ALA A 259 8.99 -26.02 -29.53
N TYR A 260 8.16 -26.93 -29.00
CA TYR A 260 8.12 -27.22 -27.58
C TYR A 260 9.37 -27.98 -27.13
N HIS A 261 10.14 -27.36 -26.24
CA HIS A 261 11.25 -28.00 -25.54
C HIS A 261 11.22 -27.60 -24.05
N PRO A 262 11.03 -28.53 -23.11
CA PRO A 262 10.85 -28.22 -21.68
C PRO A 262 11.98 -27.38 -21.08
N LEU A 263 13.23 -27.65 -21.48
CA LEU A 263 14.40 -26.88 -21.02
C LEU A 263 14.39 -25.43 -21.50
N VAL A 264 13.87 -25.16 -22.70
CA VAL A 264 13.81 -23.80 -23.27
C VAL A 264 12.74 -22.98 -22.55
N GLU A 265 11.57 -23.59 -22.30
CA GLU A 265 10.50 -23.00 -21.52
C GLU A 265 10.97 -22.68 -20.08
N LEU A 266 11.59 -23.66 -19.40
CA LEU A 266 12.11 -23.49 -18.05
C LEU A 266 13.17 -22.39 -17.99
N ALA A 267 14.09 -22.34 -18.96
CA ALA A 267 15.08 -21.28 -19.07
C ALA A 267 14.40 -19.91 -19.23
N GLY A 268 13.36 -19.81 -20.06
CA GLY A 268 12.58 -18.59 -20.23
C GLY A 268 11.93 -18.10 -18.93
N PHE A 269 11.30 -19.00 -18.16
CA PHE A 269 10.73 -18.66 -16.85
C PHE A 269 11.79 -18.25 -15.83
N LEU A 270 12.94 -18.93 -15.81
CA LEU A 270 14.06 -18.57 -14.93
C LEU A 270 14.57 -17.16 -15.24
N LEU A 271 14.73 -16.81 -16.52
CA LEU A 271 15.14 -15.47 -16.94
C LEU A 271 14.11 -14.41 -16.54
N LEU A 272 12.81 -14.68 -16.70
CA LEU A 272 11.76 -13.78 -16.22
C LEU A 272 11.79 -13.60 -14.69
N ALA A 273 12.05 -14.66 -13.93
CA ALA A 273 12.19 -14.60 -12.48
C ALA A 273 13.38 -13.75 -12.06
N ILE A 274 14.55 -13.97 -12.68
CA ILE A 274 15.75 -13.16 -12.43
C ILE A 274 15.49 -11.70 -12.78
N ALA A 275 14.84 -11.42 -13.91
CA ALA A 275 14.49 -10.07 -14.33
C ALA A 275 13.56 -9.37 -13.32
N ALA A 276 12.51 -10.04 -12.87
CA ALA A 276 11.57 -9.49 -11.88
C ALA A 276 12.25 -9.23 -10.53
N LEU A 277 13.12 -10.13 -10.07
CA LEU A 277 13.91 -9.94 -8.85
C LEU A 277 14.92 -8.79 -9.00
N TRP A 278 15.55 -8.66 -10.16
CA TRP A 278 16.49 -7.58 -10.45
C TRP A 278 15.77 -6.22 -10.48
N ASP A 279 14.64 -6.09 -11.17
CA ASP A 279 13.80 -4.89 -11.17
C ASP A 279 13.44 -4.46 -9.74
N ARG A 280 12.97 -5.41 -8.92
CA ARG A 280 12.66 -5.17 -7.51
C ARG A 280 13.88 -4.69 -6.72
N ARG A 281 15.05 -5.31 -6.90
CA ARG A 281 16.31 -4.89 -6.24
C ARG A 281 16.73 -3.48 -6.65
N VAL A 282 16.60 -3.11 -7.92
CA VAL A 282 16.94 -1.76 -8.40
C VAL A 282 16.02 -0.72 -7.76
N ARG A 283 14.71 -0.99 -7.72
CA ARG A 283 13.74 -0.11 -7.05
C ARG A 283 14.07 0.07 -5.57
N HIS A 284 14.30 -1.03 -4.86
CA HIS A 284 14.63 -0.97 -3.44
C HIS A 284 15.91 -0.16 -3.18
N ARG A 285 16.98 -0.36 -3.97
CA ARG A 285 18.22 0.42 -3.84
C ARG A 285 18.03 1.92 -4.09
N GLN A 286 17.25 2.29 -5.10
CA GLN A 286 16.95 3.71 -5.36
C GLN A 286 16.17 4.33 -4.21
N GLU A 287 15.21 3.58 -3.65
CA GLU A 287 14.44 4.04 -2.51
C GLU A 287 15.28 4.22 -1.25
N SER A 288 16.15 3.26 -0.92
CA SER A 288 17.10 3.39 0.19
C SER A 288 18.02 4.60 0.02
N ARG A 289 18.48 4.88 -1.21
CA ARG A 289 19.29 6.08 -1.51
C ARG A 289 18.52 7.37 -1.32
N MET A 290 17.26 7.45 -1.77
CA MET A 290 16.42 8.63 -1.54
C MET A 290 16.22 8.89 -0.05
N LEU A 291 16.03 7.83 0.74
CA LEU A 291 15.86 7.92 2.20
C LEU A 291 17.18 8.16 2.95
N GLY A 292 18.34 8.22 2.27
CA GLY A 292 19.63 8.42 2.92
C GLY A 292 20.10 7.23 3.78
N LEU A 293 19.60 6.02 3.51
CA LEU A 293 19.91 4.78 4.23
C LEU A 293 21.12 4.00 3.66
N ALA A 294 21.91 4.63 2.79
CA ALA A 294 22.99 3.98 2.03
C ALA A 294 24.37 4.31 2.58
#